data_AF-A0A838MPD4-F1
#
_entry.id   AF-A0A838MPD4-F1
#
_cell.length_a   1.000
_cell.length_b   1.000
_cell.length_c   1.000
_cell.angle_alpha   90.00
_cell.angle_beta   90.00
_cell.angle_gamma   90.00
#
_symmetry.space_group_name_H-M   'P 1'
#
loop_
_entity.id
_entity.type
_entity.pdbx_description
1 polymer ?
#
loop_
_entity_poly.entity_id
_entity_poly.type
_entity_poly.pdbx_seq_one_letter_code
_entity_poly.pdbx_strand_id
1 'polypeptide(L)'
;MRKLTKIIVPALAALAAVGTAGAASAHPNAAHPYAGHPYAARYAPAQVQHVRYDDARHHTPARAQAIRNQIEELQRRIDRNDWRGRISDREARGLRKDVARLQNQFRDYNRNGLSNREMNTLQNRINNIRTRLRIERNDWDNRRW
;
A
#
# COMPACT_ATOMS: atom_id res chain seq x y z
N MET A 1 17.03 13.72 -43.74
CA MET A 1 16.44 14.61 -42.73
C MET A 1 14.95 14.75 -43.02
N ARG A 2 14.06 14.22 -42.18
CA ARG A 2 12.60 14.34 -42.33
C ARG A 2 11.99 14.78 -40.99
N LYS A 3 11.02 15.70 -41.10
CA LYS A 3 10.60 16.67 -40.08
C LYS A 3 9.62 16.07 -39.06
N LEU A 4 9.69 16.58 -37.84
CA LEU A 4 8.84 16.29 -36.67
C LEU A 4 7.40 16.81 -36.89
N THR A 5 6.40 16.07 -36.41
CA THR A 5 5.05 16.60 -36.23
C THR A 5 4.51 16.17 -34.87
N LYS A 6 4.53 17.11 -33.93
CA LYS A 6 3.89 17.03 -32.61
C LYS A 6 2.40 17.29 -32.81
N ILE A 7 1.54 16.43 -32.27
CA ILE A 7 0.09 16.66 -32.24
C ILE A 7 -0.34 16.87 -30.79
N ILE A 8 -1.21 17.87 -30.65
CA ILE A 8 -1.58 18.66 -29.48
C ILE A 8 -2.65 17.92 -28.64
N VAL A 9 -2.58 18.14 -27.32
CA VAL A 9 -3.49 17.67 -26.26
C VAL A 9 -4.86 18.36 -26.37
N PRO A 10 -5.99 17.67 -26.11
CA PRO A 10 -7.21 18.33 -25.65
C PRO A 10 -7.32 18.27 -24.12
N ALA A 11 -7.30 19.44 -23.49
CA ALA A 11 -7.66 19.63 -22.08
C ALA A 11 -9.20 19.60 -21.96
N LEU A 12 -9.72 18.68 -21.15
CA LEU A 12 -11.14 18.63 -20.75
C LEU A 12 -11.27 19.30 -19.39
N ALA A 13 -11.91 20.48 -19.36
CA ALA A 13 -12.19 21.23 -18.15
C ALA A 13 -13.68 21.58 -18.03
N ALA A 14 -14.19 21.28 -16.83
CA ALA A 14 -15.30 21.90 -16.08
C ALA A 14 -16.74 21.84 -16.62
N LEU A 15 -17.59 21.15 -15.84
CA LEU A 15 -18.95 21.63 -15.57
C LEU A 15 -19.13 21.72 -14.04
N ALA A 16 -19.43 22.92 -13.56
CA ALA A 16 -19.83 23.21 -12.19
C ALA A 16 -21.35 23.15 -12.09
N ALA A 17 -21.87 22.50 -11.05
CA ALA A 17 -23.26 22.64 -10.63
C ALA A 17 -23.31 22.84 -9.11
N VAL A 18 -23.96 23.93 -8.70
CA VAL A 18 -24.11 24.46 -7.34
C VAL A 18 -25.54 24.19 -6.85
N GLY A 19 -25.70 23.95 -5.53
CA GLY A 19 -26.96 24.05 -4.77
C GLY A 19 -27.40 22.71 -4.16
N THR A 20 -27.90 22.58 -2.93
CA THR A 20 -28.30 23.50 -1.84
C THR A 20 -28.31 22.74 -0.50
N ALA A 21 -28.40 23.48 0.61
CA ALA A 21 -28.16 23.08 2.02
C ALA A 21 -29.28 22.31 2.75
N GLY A 22 -28.94 21.78 3.94
CA GLY A 22 -29.83 21.43 5.06
C GLY A 22 -29.91 19.91 5.34
N ALA A 23 -29.80 19.36 6.55
CA ALA A 23 -29.92 19.93 7.89
C ALA A 23 -29.04 19.15 8.90
N ALA A 24 -28.62 19.85 9.95
CA ALA A 24 -27.84 19.35 11.06
C ALA A 24 -28.69 18.49 12.00
N SER A 25 -28.22 17.29 12.33
CA SER A 25 -28.78 16.47 13.41
C SER A 25 -28.17 16.89 14.74
N ALA A 26 -29.02 17.47 15.60
CA ALA A 26 -28.70 17.89 16.96
C ALA A 26 -28.43 16.68 17.87
N HIS A 27 -27.36 16.78 18.68
CA HIS A 27 -27.03 15.86 19.75
C HIS A 27 -27.77 16.24 21.04
N PRO A 28 -28.40 15.31 21.78
CA PRO A 28 -28.68 15.52 23.19
C PRO A 28 -27.46 15.16 24.02
N ASN A 29 -26.89 16.17 24.69
CA ASN A 29 -25.88 16.01 25.73
C ASN A 29 -26.60 16.11 27.08
N ALA A 30 -26.57 15.06 27.91
CA ALA A 30 -27.04 15.14 29.29
C ALA A 30 -26.20 14.27 30.22
N ALA A 31 -25.69 14.95 31.26
CA ALA A 31 -25.15 14.48 32.53
C ALA A 31 -23.63 14.24 32.66
N HIS A 32 -22.94 15.30 33.11
CA HIS A 32 -21.73 15.27 33.92
C HIS A 32 -22.02 14.67 35.32
N PRO A 33 -21.03 14.06 36.00
CA PRO A 33 -20.31 14.83 37.02
C PRO A 33 -18.78 14.60 37.07
N TYR A 34 -18.06 15.71 37.30
CA TYR A 34 -16.88 15.91 38.18
C TYR A 34 -15.98 14.70 38.51
N ALA A 35 -14.65 14.72 38.41
CA ALA A 35 -13.67 15.82 38.53
C ALA A 35 -12.27 15.32 38.11
N GLY A 36 -11.38 16.22 37.64
CA GLY A 36 -9.94 16.01 37.74
C GLY A 36 -9.07 16.38 36.53
N HIS A 37 -8.73 17.66 36.45
CA HIS A 37 -7.51 18.28 35.88
C HIS A 37 -7.10 18.17 34.38
N PRO A 38 -6.60 19.28 33.77
CA PRO A 38 -6.62 19.48 32.32
C PRO A 38 -5.25 19.82 31.71
N TYR A 39 -4.55 18.87 31.08
CA TYR A 39 -3.44 19.20 30.18
C TYR A 39 -3.21 18.07 29.16
N ALA A 40 -2.93 18.44 27.90
CA ALA A 40 -2.63 17.61 26.72
C ALA A 40 -3.88 17.14 25.92
N ALA A 41 -4.33 17.92 24.95
CA ALA A 41 -3.82 17.92 23.57
C ALA A 41 -4.03 16.58 22.84
N ARG A 42 -5.09 16.56 22.01
CA ARG A 42 -5.00 16.19 20.59
C ARG A 42 -4.32 14.85 20.29
N TYR A 43 -5.05 13.74 20.42
CA TYR A 43 -4.93 12.57 19.53
C TYR A 43 -6.15 11.67 19.76
N ALA A 44 -7.16 11.79 18.89
CA ALA A 44 -8.23 10.78 18.84
C ALA A 44 -7.62 9.49 18.27
N PRO A 45 -7.76 8.32 18.93
CA PRO A 45 -7.22 7.08 18.40
C PRO A 45 -7.96 6.72 17.12
N ALA A 46 -7.19 6.62 16.03
CA ALA A 46 -7.65 6.06 14.77
C ALA A 46 -8.23 4.66 15.04
N GLN A 47 -9.44 4.46 14.54
CA GLN A 47 -10.21 3.24 14.65
C GLN A 47 -9.35 2.05 14.20
N VAL A 48 -8.90 1.24 15.17
CA VAL A 48 -8.15 0.01 14.89
C VAL A 48 -9.14 -0.97 14.28
N GLN A 49 -9.08 -1.08 12.95
CA GLN A 49 -9.92 -1.98 12.18
C GLN A 49 -9.45 -3.41 12.45
N HIS A 50 -10.07 -4.07 13.42
CA HIS A 50 -9.88 -5.48 13.71
C HIS A 50 -10.36 -6.29 12.50
N VAL A 51 -9.41 -6.71 11.66
CA VAL A 51 -9.65 -7.60 10.52
C VAL A 51 -10.15 -8.94 11.09
N ARG A 52 -11.46 -9.18 10.96
CA ARG A 52 -12.11 -10.42 11.39
C ARG A 52 -11.55 -11.60 10.58
N TYR A 53 -10.91 -12.53 11.27
CA TYR A 53 -10.41 -13.80 10.74
C TYR A 53 -11.51 -14.87 10.79
N ASP A 54 -12.61 -14.67 10.07
CA ASP A 54 -13.68 -15.66 9.93
C ASP A 54 -13.93 -15.89 8.45
N ASP A 55 -13.25 -16.90 7.88
CA ASP A 55 -13.73 -17.71 6.75
C ASP A 55 -12.60 -18.71 6.41
N ALA A 56 -12.76 -19.97 6.80
CA ALA A 56 -11.69 -20.97 6.65
C ALA A 56 -11.87 -21.85 5.40
N ARG A 57 -12.94 -21.67 4.61
CA ARG A 57 -13.31 -22.63 3.55
C ARG A 57 -13.65 -22.01 2.18
N HIS A 58 -13.91 -20.70 2.06
CA HIS A 58 -13.96 -19.99 0.77
C HIS A 58 -12.69 -19.15 0.51
N HIS A 59 -11.69 -19.24 1.39
CA HIS A 59 -10.59 -18.27 1.47
C HIS A 59 -9.44 -18.45 0.49
N THR A 60 -9.28 -19.61 -0.16
CA THR A 60 -8.08 -19.90 -0.96
C THR A 60 -7.92 -18.94 -2.17
N PRO A 61 -8.99 -18.66 -2.96
CA PRO A 61 -8.90 -17.70 -4.06
C PRO A 61 -8.67 -16.27 -3.58
N ALA A 62 -9.38 -15.84 -2.53
CA ALA A 62 -9.25 -14.48 -1.99
C ALA A 62 -7.83 -14.20 -1.44
N ARG A 63 -7.24 -15.18 -0.72
CA ARG A 63 -5.86 -15.10 -0.21
C ARG A 63 -4.84 -15.05 -1.35
N ALA A 64 -5.00 -15.90 -2.37
CA ALA A 64 -4.13 -15.90 -3.53
C ALA A 64 -4.11 -14.53 -4.23
N GLN A 65 -5.28 -13.92 -4.41
CA GLN A 65 -5.40 -12.57 -4.98
C GLN A 65 -4.74 -11.53 -4.08
N ALA A 66 -4.91 -11.60 -2.76
CA ALA A 66 -4.25 -10.68 -1.84
C ALA A 66 -2.71 -10.76 -1.97
N ILE A 67 -2.14 -11.96 -2.03
CA ILE A 67 -0.70 -12.17 -2.22
C ILE A 67 -0.24 -11.63 -3.57
N ARG A 68 -0.97 -11.91 -4.65
CA ARG A 68 -0.68 -11.34 -5.98
C ARG A 68 -0.64 -9.81 -5.93
N ASN A 69 -1.66 -9.18 -5.36
CA ASN A 69 -1.73 -7.72 -5.25
C ASN A 69 -0.55 -7.15 -4.45
N GLN A 70 -0.15 -7.82 -3.37
CA GLN A 70 1.01 -7.42 -2.57
C GLN A 70 2.33 -7.50 -3.36
N ILE A 71 2.51 -8.53 -4.19
CA ILE A 71 3.68 -8.71 -5.05
C ILE A 71 3.73 -7.60 -6.12
N GLU A 72 2.61 -7.30 -6.76
CA GLU A 72 2.53 -6.23 -7.75
C GLU A 72 2.79 -4.85 -7.13
N GLU A 73 2.25 -4.59 -5.94
CA GLU A 73 2.49 -3.35 -5.23
C GLU A 73 3.97 -3.21 -4.83
N LEU A 74 4.62 -4.31 -4.43
CA LEU A 74 6.05 -4.33 -4.19
C LEU A 74 6.85 -3.92 -5.43
N GLN A 75 6.54 -4.51 -6.58
CA GLN A 75 7.19 -4.17 -7.85
C GLN A 75 7.03 -2.69 -8.19
N ARG A 76 5.79 -2.17 -8.16
CA ARG A 76 5.50 -0.75 -8.42
C ARG A 76 6.25 0.19 -7.47
N ARG A 77 6.36 -0.18 -6.19
CA ARG A 77 7.10 0.61 -5.20
C ARG A 77 8.59 0.61 -5.48
N ILE A 78 9.18 -0.52 -5.84
CA ILE A 78 10.60 -0.58 -6.24
C ILE A 78 10.84 0.34 -7.44
N ASP A 79 10.04 0.20 -8.50
CA ASP A 79 10.19 0.98 -9.73
C ASP A 79 10.01 2.48 -9.48
N ARG A 80 9.06 2.87 -8.64
CA ARG A 80 8.88 4.27 -8.24
C ARG A 80 10.05 4.83 -7.44
N ASN A 81 10.64 4.04 -6.54
CA ASN A 81 11.80 4.50 -5.75
C ASN A 81 13.06 4.57 -6.62
N ASP A 82 13.25 3.64 -7.55
CA ASP A 82 14.31 3.65 -8.55
C ASP A 82 14.21 4.91 -9.42
N TRP A 83 13.04 5.15 -10.03
CA TRP A 83 12.82 6.32 -10.88
C TRP A 83 13.00 7.66 -10.14
N ARG A 84 12.65 7.71 -8.86
CA ARG A 84 12.85 8.91 -8.02
C ARG A 84 14.28 9.04 -7.47
N GLY A 85 15.17 8.10 -7.80
CA GLY A 85 16.54 8.06 -7.27
C GLY A 85 16.56 8.00 -5.75
N ARG A 86 15.67 7.20 -5.15
CA ARG A 86 15.58 6.95 -3.69
C ARG A 86 16.28 5.65 -3.27
N ILE A 87 16.66 4.83 -4.24
CA ILE A 87 17.47 3.63 -4.07
C ILE A 87 18.46 3.60 -5.23
N SER A 88 19.61 2.94 -5.07
CA SER A 88 20.56 2.82 -6.18
C SER A 88 20.08 1.81 -7.23
N ASP A 89 20.50 1.99 -8.49
CA ASP A 89 20.18 1.08 -9.59
C ASP A 89 20.57 -0.38 -9.29
N ARG A 90 21.67 -0.57 -8.55
CA ARG A 90 22.16 -1.90 -8.15
C ARG A 90 21.19 -2.56 -7.17
N GLU A 91 20.74 -1.82 -6.15
CA GLU A 91 19.77 -2.33 -5.18
C GLU A 91 18.40 -2.54 -5.80
N ALA A 92 17.95 -1.61 -6.65
CA ALA A 92 16.72 -1.78 -7.42
C ALA A 92 16.76 -3.07 -8.26
N ARG A 93 17.89 -3.36 -8.92
CA ARG A 93 18.07 -4.62 -9.68
C ARG A 93 18.04 -5.85 -8.78
N GLY A 94 18.62 -5.79 -7.58
CA GLY A 94 18.55 -6.85 -6.58
C GLY A 94 17.11 -7.13 -6.14
N LEU A 95 16.39 -6.08 -5.74
CA LEU A 95 15.00 -6.16 -5.30
C LEU A 95 14.06 -6.68 -6.39
N ARG A 96 14.25 -6.23 -7.65
CA ARG A 96 13.48 -6.75 -8.81
C ARG A 96 13.69 -8.25 -9.00
N LYS A 97 14.93 -8.74 -8.86
CA LYS A 97 15.22 -10.18 -8.93
C LYS A 97 14.53 -10.95 -7.81
N ASP A 98 14.53 -10.42 -6.59
CA ASP A 98 13.86 -11.05 -5.44
C ASP A 98 12.34 -11.11 -5.66
N VAL A 99 11.73 -10.04 -6.19
CA VAL A 99 10.31 -10.03 -6.56
C VAL A 99 10.01 -11.02 -7.70
N ALA A 100 10.86 -11.10 -8.72
CA ALA A 100 10.68 -12.07 -9.80
C ALA A 100 10.74 -13.53 -9.29
N ARG A 101 11.67 -13.84 -8.38
CA ARG A 101 11.73 -15.15 -7.71
C ARG A 101 10.47 -15.42 -6.91
N LEU A 102 9.96 -14.42 -6.18
CA LEU A 102 8.72 -14.52 -5.41
C LEU A 102 7.50 -14.75 -6.31
N GLN A 103 7.42 -14.08 -7.47
CA GLN A 103 6.37 -14.29 -8.47
C GLN A 103 6.37 -15.72 -9.00
N ASN A 104 7.53 -16.27 -9.32
CA ASN A 104 7.67 -17.64 -9.80
C ASN A 104 7.23 -18.64 -8.71
N GLN A 105 7.70 -18.45 -7.48
CA GLN A 105 7.30 -19.31 -6.36
C GLN A 105 5.80 -19.24 -6.07
N PHE A 106 5.20 -18.05 -6.12
CA PHE A 106 3.74 -17.91 -6.01
C PHE A 106 3.01 -18.67 -7.12
N ARG A 107 3.48 -18.57 -8.37
CA ARG A 107 2.89 -19.31 -9.50
C ARG A 107 2.95 -20.81 -9.27
N ASP A 108 4.07 -21.33 -8.77
CA ASP A 108 4.23 -22.76 -8.54
C ASP A 108 3.33 -23.27 -7.41
N TYR A 109 3.25 -22.54 -6.29
CA TYR A 109 2.34 -22.89 -5.18
C TYR A 109 0.87 -22.74 -5.54
N ASN A 110 0.52 -21.73 -6.34
CA ASN A 110 -0.88 -21.47 -6.69
C ASN A 110 -1.47 -22.53 -7.64
N ARG A 111 -0.66 -23.35 -8.33
CA ARG A 111 -1.15 -24.41 -9.24
C ARG A 111 -2.03 -25.43 -8.52
N ASN A 112 -1.65 -25.81 -7.29
CA ASN A 112 -2.38 -26.80 -6.49
C ASN A 112 -3.28 -26.17 -5.43
N GLY A 113 -3.43 -24.84 -5.47
CA GLY A 113 -3.99 -24.04 -4.38
C GLY A 113 -2.97 -23.80 -3.26
N LEU A 114 -3.07 -22.64 -2.63
CA LEU A 114 -2.14 -22.23 -1.58
C LEU A 114 -2.48 -22.88 -0.24
N SER A 115 -1.58 -23.70 0.28
CA SER A 115 -1.62 -24.15 1.66
C SER A 115 -1.25 -23.01 2.63
N ASN A 116 -1.67 -23.15 3.90
CA ASN A 116 -1.30 -22.18 4.94
C ASN A 116 0.22 -22.03 5.10
N ARG A 117 0.98 -23.12 4.91
CA ARG A 117 2.44 -23.13 5.07
C ARG A 117 3.14 -22.40 3.92
N GLU A 118 2.66 -22.59 2.69
CA GLU A 118 3.14 -21.87 1.51
C GLU A 118 2.78 -20.39 1.59
N MET A 119 1.57 -20.07 2.03
CA MET A 119 1.13 -18.70 2.27
C MET A 119 2.05 -17.98 3.26
N ASN A 120 2.32 -18.59 4.42
CA ASN A 120 3.24 -18.01 5.40
C ASN A 120 4.65 -17.81 4.83
N THR A 121 5.11 -18.76 4.01
CA THR A 121 6.40 -18.67 3.31
C THR A 121 6.45 -17.45 2.38
N LEU A 122 5.41 -17.27 1.55
CA LEU A 122 5.30 -16.13 0.64
C LEU A 122 5.20 -14.81 1.41
N GLN A 123 4.40 -14.76 2.47
CA GLN A 123 4.22 -13.57 3.30
C GLN A 123 5.53 -13.15 3.98
N ASN A 124 6.30 -14.12 4.49
CA ASN A 124 7.62 -13.86 5.07
C ASN A 124 8.59 -13.28 4.03
N ARG A 125 8.61 -13.84 2.81
CA ARG A 125 9.43 -13.30 1.72
C ARG A 125 9.01 -11.89 1.31
N ILE A 126 7.70 -11.63 1.23
CA ILE A 126 7.16 -10.28 0.99
C ILE A 126 7.65 -9.30 2.07
N ASN A 127 7.56 -9.69 3.33
CA ASN A 127 7.99 -8.85 4.45
C ASN A 127 9.50 -8.59 4.40
N ASN A 128 10.31 -9.59 4.07
CA ASN A 128 11.76 -9.43 3.91
C ASN A 128 12.10 -8.42 2.81
N ILE A 129 11.46 -8.52 1.63
CA ILE A 129 11.67 -7.58 0.53
C ILE A 129 11.22 -6.16 0.92
N ARG A 130 10.07 -6.03 1.62
CA ARG A 130 9.58 -4.74 2.13
C ARG A 130 10.57 -4.10 3.11
N THR A 131 11.10 -4.88 4.03
CA THR A 131 12.08 -4.43 5.02
C THR A 131 13.35 -3.98 4.32
N ARG A 132 13.88 -4.79 3.39
CA ARG A 132 15.06 -4.42 2.61
C ARG A 132 14.84 -3.11 1.85
N LEU A 133 13.76 -2.99 1.07
CA LEU A 133 13.41 -1.75 0.36
C LEU A 133 13.37 -0.52 1.29
N ARG A 134 12.86 -0.67 2.52
CA ARG A 134 12.84 0.41 3.51
C ARG A 134 14.26 0.80 3.96
N ILE A 135 15.12 -0.19 4.23
CA ILE A 135 16.51 0.03 4.64
C ILE A 135 17.28 0.72 3.52
N GLU A 136 17.23 0.21 2.29
CA GLU A 136 17.94 0.79 1.14
C GLU A 136 17.56 2.25 0.91
N ARG A 137 16.27 2.56 1.08
CA ARG A 137 15.78 3.94 0.96
C ARG A 137 16.37 4.86 2.02
N ASN A 138 16.38 4.41 3.26
CA ASN A 138 16.87 5.21 4.38
C ASN A 138 18.39 5.41 4.29
N ASP A 139 19.15 4.39 3.88
CA ASP A 139 20.60 4.48 3.66
C ASP A 139 20.93 5.48 2.55
N TRP A 140 20.20 5.45 1.44
CA TRP A 140 20.38 6.41 0.36
C TRP A 140 20.10 7.86 0.78
N ASP A 141 19.01 8.09 1.51
CA ASP A 141 18.65 9.42 2.00
C ASP A 141 19.73 10.00 2.95
N ASN A 142 20.31 9.16 3.82
CA ASN A 142 21.39 9.56 4.74
C ASN A 142 22.70 9.94 4.03
N ARG A 143 22.95 9.42 2.83
CA ARG A 143 24.18 9.71 2.04
C ARG A 143 24.09 11.02 1.26
N ARG A 144 22.93 11.68 1.26
CA ARG A 144 22.66 12.87 0.43
C ARG A 144 22.79 14.20 1.20
N TRP A 145 23.13 14.17 2.48
CA TRP A 145 23.23 15.35 3.34
C TRP A 145 24.68 15.74 3.60
#